data_AF-A0A0E2M8G2-F1
#
_entry.id   AF-A0A0E2M8G2-F1
#
_cell.length_a   1.000
_cell.length_b   1.000
_cell.length_c   1.000
_cell.angle_alpha   90.00
_cell.angle_beta   90.00
_cell.angle_gamma   90.00
#
_symmetry.space_group_name_H-M   'P 1'
#
loop_
_entity.id
_entity.type
_entity.pdbx_description
1 polymer ?
#
loop_
_entity_poly.entity_id
_entity_poly.type
_entity_poly.pdbx_seq_one_letter_code
_entity_poly.pdbx_strand_id
1 'polypeptide(L)'
;MTKWLIAVVANAMDDLFCRNHTCLVLTGEQGKFKTTFLDLLCPVELKAYLFTGTIDPQNKDTQTLIAEYLFINIDDQLKALNKRDENELKNLITTPRVKYRRPYDTYIEEYPHLASFMASVNGNDFLTDPTGSRRFLPFEVEAIDIEAAKQVDINKVYSEAWWYWESGYRYWFDDAEIAELHRESEGFHVQTVEYEMLLKGFEKPSPTEESYMTTSEVLNYLRGYTTLNLSEKRMGEALRKAGFERKSRRIGGNPMYVYHIRKVFPNPFISSF
;
A
#
# COMPACT_ATOMS: atom_id res chain seq x y z
N MET A 1 9.60 9.87 -5.77
CA MET A 1 9.85 10.65 -4.53
C MET A 1 9.68 12.17 -4.72
N THR A 2 10.28 12.81 -5.74
CA THR A 2 10.26 14.28 -5.94
C THR A 2 8.87 14.93 -5.87
N LYS A 3 7.89 14.39 -6.61
CA LYS A 3 6.50 14.88 -6.58
C LYS A 3 5.91 14.92 -5.17
N TRP A 4 6.19 13.90 -4.36
CA TRP A 4 5.68 13.83 -2.99
C TRP A 4 6.32 14.91 -2.10
N LEU A 5 7.63 15.16 -2.20
CA LEU A 5 8.30 16.25 -1.46
C LEU A 5 7.73 17.62 -1.82
N ILE A 6 7.45 17.87 -3.10
CA ILE A 6 6.80 19.12 -3.54
C ILE A 6 5.38 19.21 -2.98
N ALA A 7 4.65 18.08 -2.92
CA ALA A 7 3.32 18.02 -2.31
C ALA A 7 3.34 18.33 -0.80
N VAL A 8 4.38 17.91 -0.07
CA VAL A 8 4.57 18.28 1.35
C VAL A 8 4.66 19.79 1.49
N VAL A 9 5.48 20.46 0.68
CA VAL A 9 5.61 21.92 0.68
C VAL A 9 4.27 22.59 0.35
N ALA A 10 3.60 22.13 -0.70
CA ALA A 10 2.29 22.66 -1.09
C ALA A 10 1.26 22.52 0.04
N ASN A 11 1.30 21.42 0.81
CA ASN A 11 0.39 21.18 1.92
C ASN A 11 0.70 22.08 3.13
N ALA A 12 1.98 22.26 3.46
CA ALA A 12 2.40 23.12 4.56
C ALA A 12 2.15 24.62 4.28
N MET A 13 2.02 25.01 3.01
CA MET A 13 1.80 26.39 2.58
C MET A 13 0.31 26.73 2.35
N ASP A 14 -0.62 25.77 2.49
CA ASP A 14 -2.05 25.97 2.28
C ASP A 14 -2.86 25.70 3.56
N ASP A 15 -3.32 26.78 4.19
CA ASP A 15 -4.11 26.71 5.43
C ASP A 15 -5.60 26.35 5.19
N LEU A 16 -6.04 26.26 3.94
CA LEU A 16 -7.45 26.09 3.57
C LEU A 16 -7.77 24.68 3.09
N PHE A 17 -6.85 24.07 2.33
CA PHE A 17 -7.07 22.79 1.67
C PHE A 17 -5.90 21.83 1.89
N CYS A 18 -6.23 20.56 2.15
CA CYS A 18 -5.25 19.48 2.01
C CYS A 18 -4.78 19.42 0.55
N ARG A 19 -3.46 19.53 0.33
CA ARG A 19 -2.83 19.44 -0.99
C ARG A 19 -2.13 18.11 -1.22
N ASN A 20 -1.67 17.47 -0.14
CA ASN A 20 -0.99 16.17 -0.22
C ASN A 20 -1.95 15.02 0.07
N HIS A 21 -2.60 14.50 -0.97
CA HIS A 21 -3.53 13.38 -0.86
C HIS A 21 -2.86 12.00 -0.88
N THR A 22 -1.53 11.95 -0.72
CA THR A 22 -0.73 10.73 -0.90
C THR A 22 0.17 10.46 0.30
N CYS A 23 0.22 9.20 0.69
CA CYS A 23 1.10 8.67 1.71
C CYS A 23 2.29 7.97 1.05
N LEU A 24 3.51 8.39 1.38
CA LEU A 24 4.73 7.73 0.91
C LEU A 24 4.93 6.44 1.70
N VAL A 25 5.02 5.28 1.04
CA VAL A 25 5.20 4.00 1.74
C VAL A 25 6.48 3.32 1.29
N LEU A 26 7.37 3.02 2.24
CA LEU A 26 8.55 2.20 2.00
C LEU A 26 8.26 0.74 2.38
N THR A 27 8.34 -0.14 1.40
CA THR A 27 8.15 -1.60 1.56
C THR A 27 9.49 -2.30 1.51
N GLY A 28 9.52 -3.58 1.91
CA GLY A 28 10.69 -4.44 1.77
C GLY A 28 11.06 -5.14 3.07
N GLU A 29 12.22 -5.79 3.09
CA GLU A 29 12.68 -6.58 4.23
C GLU A 29 12.93 -5.74 5.49
N GLN A 30 12.86 -6.39 6.65
CA GLN A 30 13.19 -5.76 7.93
C GLN A 30 14.67 -5.38 7.97
N GLY A 31 15.01 -4.30 8.68
CA GLY A 31 16.40 -3.89 8.89
C GLY A 31 17.03 -3.08 7.73
N LYS A 32 16.23 -2.64 6.75
CA LYS A 32 16.68 -1.82 5.61
C LYS A 32 16.71 -0.30 5.88
N PHE A 33 16.73 0.13 7.15
CA PHE A 33 16.69 1.54 7.56
C PHE A 33 15.51 2.38 7.05
N LYS A 34 14.39 1.76 6.65
CA LYS A 34 13.21 2.44 6.07
C LYS A 34 12.67 3.56 6.95
N THR A 35 12.34 3.24 8.20
CA THR A 35 11.80 4.21 9.18
C THR A 35 12.80 5.34 9.43
N THR A 36 14.08 4.99 9.60
CA THR A 36 15.17 5.96 9.81
C THR A 36 15.34 6.90 8.61
N PHE A 37 15.27 6.39 7.39
CA PHE A 37 15.33 7.20 6.18
C PHE A 37 14.16 8.16 6.07
N LEU A 38 12.94 7.70 6.36
CA LEU A 38 11.75 8.57 6.40
C LEU A 38 11.91 9.68 7.45
N ASP A 39 12.44 9.37 8.63
CA ASP A 39 12.72 10.38 9.64
C ASP A 39 13.76 11.42 9.14
N LEU A 40 14.77 11.01 8.34
CA LEU A 40 15.75 11.95 7.76
C LEU A 40 15.12 12.93 6.76
N LEU A 41 13.94 12.63 6.20
CA LEU A 41 13.21 13.58 5.37
C LEU A 41 12.68 14.77 6.17
N CYS A 42 12.64 14.71 7.50
CA CYS A 42 12.29 15.85 8.34
C CYS A 42 13.54 16.65 8.72
N PRO A 43 13.61 17.96 8.40
CA PRO A 43 14.69 18.84 8.85
C PRO A 43 14.88 18.80 10.36
N VAL A 44 16.13 18.96 10.81
CA VAL A 44 16.48 18.89 12.24
C VAL A 44 15.71 19.91 13.07
N GLU A 45 15.52 21.11 12.51
CA GLU A 45 14.79 22.22 13.11
C GLU A 45 13.30 21.92 13.28
N LEU A 46 12.75 21.00 12.48
CA LEU A 46 11.34 20.63 12.46
C LEU A 46 11.07 19.28 13.12
N LYS A 47 12.06 18.68 13.78
CA LYS A 47 11.91 17.37 14.46
C LYS A 47 10.80 17.33 15.50
N ALA A 48 10.48 18.46 16.14
CA ALA A 48 9.35 18.55 17.06
C ALA A 48 7.98 18.32 16.38
N TYR A 49 7.91 18.52 15.06
CA TYR A 49 6.73 18.34 14.21
C TYR A 49 6.76 17.03 13.42
N LEU A 50 7.59 16.07 13.83
CA LEU A 50 7.60 14.70 13.33
C LEU A 50 7.03 13.75 14.39
N PHE A 51 5.96 13.05 14.04
CA PHE A 51 5.46 11.92 14.80
C PHE A 51 5.90 10.63 14.13
N THR A 52 6.52 9.72 14.88
CA THR A 52 6.89 8.38 14.41
C THR A 52 6.31 7.34 15.35
N GLY A 53 5.48 6.44 14.82
CA GLY A 53 4.91 5.35 15.60
C GLY A 53 3.58 4.87 15.07
N THR A 54 2.75 4.39 15.99
CA THR A 54 1.45 3.81 15.71
C THR A 54 0.35 4.85 15.81
N ILE A 55 -0.59 4.82 14.86
CA ILE A 55 -1.81 5.62 14.90
C ILE A 55 -3.02 4.69 15.03
N ASP A 56 -4.07 5.19 15.69
CA ASP A 56 -5.38 4.57 15.63
C ASP A 56 -6.25 5.46 14.72
N PRO A 57 -6.56 5.01 13.48
CA PRO A 57 -7.36 5.79 12.55
C PRO A 57 -8.74 6.18 13.10
N GLN A 58 -9.28 5.43 14.06
CA GLN A 58 -10.59 5.70 14.66
C GLN A 58 -10.52 6.66 15.85
N ASN A 59 -9.32 6.88 16.40
CA ASN A 59 -9.16 7.78 17.53
C ASN A 59 -9.25 9.24 17.08
N LYS A 60 -10.06 10.03 17.79
CA LYS A 60 -10.15 11.48 17.59
C LYS A 60 -8.83 12.19 17.88
N ASP A 61 -7.98 11.63 18.73
CA ASP A 61 -6.66 12.20 19.03
C ASP A 61 -5.74 12.20 17.79
N THR A 62 -6.01 11.35 16.79
CA THR A 62 -5.29 11.36 15.50
C THR A 62 -5.53 12.66 14.73
N GLN A 63 -6.67 13.34 14.94
CA GLN A 63 -6.93 14.66 14.37
C GLN A 63 -5.97 15.73 14.93
N THR A 64 -5.58 15.61 16.20
CA THR A 64 -4.57 16.47 16.82
C THR A 64 -3.22 16.28 16.13
N LEU A 65 -2.83 15.03 15.85
CA LEU A 65 -1.60 14.75 15.12
C LEU A 65 -1.60 15.42 13.74
N ILE A 66 -2.71 15.36 13.01
CA ILE A 66 -2.84 15.96 11.68
C ILE A 66 -2.74 17.49 11.73
N ALA A 67 -3.28 18.12 12.79
CA ALA A 67 -3.24 19.57 12.96
C ALA A 67 -1.86 20.09 13.38
N GLU A 68 -1.14 19.32 14.20
CA GLU A 68 0.05 19.82 14.89
C GLU A 68 1.37 19.33 14.29
N TYR A 69 1.37 18.22 13.53
CA TYR A 69 2.60 17.64 12.97
C TYR A 69 2.68 17.87 11.47
N LEU A 70 3.90 18.17 10.99
CA LEU A 70 4.21 18.24 9.56
C LEU A 70 4.32 16.83 8.95
N PHE A 71 4.88 15.90 9.72
CA PHE A 71 5.06 14.52 9.28
C PHE A 71 4.46 13.53 10.27
N ILE A 72 3.69 12.59 9.73
CA ILE A 72 3.19 11.42 10.46
C ILE A 72 3.82 10.19 9.79
N ASN A 73 4.82 9.61 10.44
CA ASN A 73 5.50 8.38 10.03
C ASN A 73 4.88 7.16 10.73
N ILE A 74 4.11 6.38 9.98
CA ILE A 74 3.41 5.20 10.47
C ILE A 74 4.36 3.99 10.40
N ASP A 75 4.76 3.46 11.54
CA ASP A 75 5.74 2.36 11.61
C ASP A 75 5.08 0.98 11.72
N ASP A 76 5.33 0.13 10.71
CA ASP A 76 4.92 -1.28 10.55
C ASP A 76 3.43 -1.60 10.79
N GLN A 77 2.57 -0.58 10.88
CA GLN A 77 1.15 -0.75 11.14
C GLN A 77 0.32 -1.05 9.90
N LEU A 78 0.73 -0.57 8.71
CA LEU A 78 -0.12 -0.70 7.52
C LEU A 78 -0.42 -2.16 7.16
N LYS A 79 0.50 -3.09 7.48
CA LYS A 79 0.29 -4.54 7.27
C LYS A 79 -0.79 -5.14 8.16
N ALA A 80 -1.00 -4.57 9.35
CA ALA A 80 -1.93 -5.07 10.35
C ALA A 80 -3.31 -4.40 10.26
N LEU A 81 -3.49 -3.40 9.39
CA LEU A 81 -4.77 -2.72 9.23
C LEU A 81 -5.82 -3.66 8.64
N ASN A 82 -6.98 -3.69 9.27
CA ASN A 82 -8.15 -4.31 8.66
C ASN A 82 -8.75 -3.35 7.60
N LYS A 83 -9.69 -3.86 6.78
CA LYS A 83 -10.32 -3.07 5.70
C LYS A 83 -11.00 -1.78 6.19
N ARG A 84 -11.53 -1.79 7.43
CA ARG A 84 -12.18 -0.60 8.01
C ARG A 84 -11.13 0.46 8.33
N ASP A 85 -10.06 0.09 9.00
CA ASP A 85 -9.00 1.02 9.40
C ASP A 85 -8.20 1.52 8.19
N GLU A 86 -8.03 0.69 7.15
CA GLU A 86 -7.47 1.10 5.86
C GLU A 86 -8.32 2.20 5.21
N ASN A 87 -9.65 2.07 5.23
CA ASN A 87 -10.53 3.10 4.68
C ASN A 87 -10.53 4.38 5.52
N GLU A 88 -10.46 4.26 6.84
CA GLU A 88 -10.40 5.41 7.72
C GLU A 88 -9.08 6.17 7.54
N LEU A 89 -7.95 5.46 7.44
CA LEU A 89 -6.66 6.08 7.13
C LEU A 89 -6.69 6.82 5.78
N LYS A 90 -7.33 6.25 4.76
CA LYS A 90 -7.53 6.94 3.47
C LYS A 90 -8.34 8.22 3.62
N ASN A 91 -9.33 8.24 4.51
CA ASN A 91 -10.11 9.44 4.79
C ASN A 91 -9.24 10.48 5.50
N LEU A 92 -8.48 10.08 6.52
CA LEU A 92 -7.56 10.96 7.26
C LEU A 92 -6.57 11.65 6.32
N ILE A 93 -5.92 10.90 5.42
CA ILE A 93 -4.96 11.44 4.43
C ILE A 93 -5.59 12.54 3.55
N THR A 94 -6.88 12.46 3.24
CA THR A 94 -7.54 13.40 2.31
C THR A 94 -8.47 14.41 2.97
N THR A 95 -8.55 14.40 4.30
CA THR A 95 -9.46 15.29 5.02
C THR A 95 -8.95 16.73 4.90
N PRO A 96 -9.74 17.69 4.39
CA PRO A 96 -9.21 19.02 4.06
C PRO A 96 -8.78 19.82 5.28
N ARG A 97 -9.52 19.67 6.39
CA ARG A 97 -9.30 20.35 7.67
C ARG A 97 -9.74 19.45 8.79
N VAL A 98 -9.12 19.60 9.95
CA VAL A 98 -9.35 18.73 11.10
C VAL A 98 -10.02 19.50 12.23
N LYS A 99 -11.00 18.85 12.88
CA LYS A 99 -11.73 19.43 14.00
C LYS A 99 -11.31 18.76 15.27
N TYR A 100 -10.66 19.50 16.16
CA TYR A 100 -10.30 18.99 17.48
C TYR A 100 -10.38 20.09 18.53
N ARG A 101 -10.33 19.66 19.79
CA ARG A 101 -10.35 20.54 20.96
C ARG A 101 -9.02 20.34 21.67
N ARG A 102 -8.21 21.38 21.77
CA ARG A 102 -6.95 21.29 22.51
C ARG A 102 -7.25 21.00 23.98
N PRO A 103 -6.29 20.39 24.70
CA PRO A 103 -6.40 20.28 26.15
C PRO A 103 -6.76 21.64 26.75
N TYR A 104 -7.75 21.65 27.64
CA TYR A 104 -8.26 22.84 28.34
C TYR A 104 -9.09 23.85 27.53
N ASP A 105 -9.28 23.65 26.22
CA ASP A 105 -10.20 24.48 25.44
C ASP A 105 -11.67 24.09 25.68
N THR A 106 -12.55 25.09 25.66
CA THR A 106 -13.99 24.89 25.84
C THR A 106 -14.68 24.42 24.56
N TYR A 107 -14.18 24.86 23.40
CA TYR A 107 -14.85 24.66 22.11
C TYR A 107 -13.97 23.86 21.14
N ILE A 108 -14.63 23.13 20.24
CA ILE A 108 -13.96 22.48 19.12
C ILE A 108 -13.71 23.53 18.04
N GLU A 109 -12.49 23.63 17.57
CA GLU A 109 -12.09 24.51 16.48
C GLU A 109 -11.63 23.70 15.27
N GLU A 110 -11.57 24.36 14.11
CA GLU A 110 -11.17 23.75 12.85
C GLU A 110 -9.79 24.25 12.41
N TYR A 111 -8.86 23.33 12.31
CA TYR A 111 -7.45 23.59 12.01
C TYR A 111 -7.09 23.10 10.60
N PRO A 112 -6.08 23.71 9.97
CA PRO A 112 -5.53 23.23 8.70
C PRO A 112 -5.04 21.78 8.81
N HIS A 113 -5.07 21.05 7.69
CA HIS A 113 -4.40 19.76 7.58
C HIS A 113 -2.92 20.00 7.32
N LEU A 114 -2.11 20.04 8.38
CA LEU A 114 -0.67 20.27 8.25
C LEU A 114 0.09 19.00 7.82
N ALA A 115 -0.34 17.84 8.31
CA ALA A 115 0.41 16.60 8.18
C ALA A 115 0.55 16.09 6.74
N SER A 116 1.75 15.58 6.44
CA SER A 116 2.00 14.68 5.32
C SER A 116 2.31 13.29 5.86
N PHE A 117 1.63 12.29 5.29
CA PHE A 117 1.73 10.92 5.76
C PHE A 117 2.87 10.18 5.06
N MET A 118 3.63 9.42 5.84
CA MET A 118 4.61 8.46 5.36
C MET A 118 4.53 7.18 6.19
N ALA A 119 5.02 6.07 5.67
CA ALA A 119 4.96 4.80 6.36
C ALA A 119 6.09 3.86 5.94
N SER A 120 6.51 3.02 6.88
CA SER A 120 7.42 1.90 6.68
C SER A 120 6.67 0.60 6.93
N VAL A 121 6.82 -0.38 6.03
CA VAL A 121 6.16 -1.69 6.17
C VAL A 121 7.11 -2.83 5.87
N ASN A 122 7.00 -3.91 6.64
CA ASN A 122 7.73 -5.14 6.37
C ASN A 122 6.97 -6.07 5.42
N GLY A 123 7.55 -6.28 4.24
CA GLY A 123 6.97 -7.07 3.15
C GLY A 123 6.07 -6.24 2.21
N ASN A 124 5.65 -6.88 1.12
CA ASN A 124 4.99 -6.20 0.00
C ASN A 124 3.46 -6.26 0.07
N ASP A 125 2.91 -7.13 0.92
CA ASP A 125 1.46 -7.38 1.03
C ASP A 125 0.77 -6.46 2.05
N PHE A 126 0.87 -5.14 1.90
CA PHE A 126 0.24 -4.19 2.82
C PHE A 126 -1.06 -3.56 2.29
N LEU A 127 -1.28 -3.59 0.97
CA LEU A 127 -2.51 -3.08 0.35
C LEU A 127 -3.41 -4.24 -0.04
N THR A 128 -4.49 -4.41 0.71
CA THR A 128 -5.45 -5.50 0.45
C THR A 128 -6.48 -5.16 -0.63
N ASP A 129 -6.58 -3.88 -1.03
CA ASP A 129 -7.55 -3.39 -2.01
C ASP A 129 -6.88 -2.68 -3.21
N PRO A 130 -6.90 -3.30 -4.40
CA PRO A 130 -6.34 -2.70 -5.62
C PRO A 130 -7.03 -1.40 -6.05
N THR A 131 -8.27 -1.13 -5.61
CA THR A 131 -9.02 0.08 -6.02
C THR A 131 -8.78 1.30 -5.13
N GLY A 132 -8.28 1.08 -3.91
CA GLY A 132 -8.02 2.14 -2.93
C GLY A 132 -6.56 2.62 -2.88
N SER A 133 -5.72 2.05 -3.74
CA SER A 133 -4.27 2.10 -3.70
C SER A 133 -3.67 3.47 -4.06
N ARG A 134 -4.40 4.34 -4.77
CA ARG A 134 -3.88 5.64 -5.24
C ARG A 134 -3.38 6.61 -4.16
N ARG A 135 -3.84 6.43 -2.92
CA ARG A 135 -3.44 7.26 -1.77
C ARG A 135 -2.15 6.76 -1.13
N PHE A 136 -1.66 5.59 -1.50
CA PHE A 136 -0.43 5.02 -1.01
C PHE A 136 0.55 4.92 -2.19
N LEU A 137 1.73 5.50 -2.04
CA LEU A 137 2.79 5.47 -3.03
C LEU A 137 3.84 4.45 -2.55
N PRO A 138 3.70 3.15 -2.88
CA PRO A 138 4.66 2.14 -2.50
C PRO A 138 5.98 2.32 -3.25
N PHE A 139 7.08 2.32 -2.51
CA PHE A 139 8.44 2.18 -3.02
C PHE A 139 9.06 0.98 -2.33
N GLU A 140 9.40 -0.04 -3.10
CA GLU A 140 10.15 -1.17 -2.57
C GLU A 140 11.61 -0.78 -2.38
N VAL A 141 12.11 -1.02 -1.18
CA VAL A 141 13.47 -0.67 -0.80
C VAL A 141 14.38 -1.88 -0.98
N GLU A 142 15.20 -1.86 -2.03
CA GLU A 142 16.27 -2.84 -2.22
C GLU A 142 17.40 -2.63 -1.20
N ALA A 143 17.89 -1.40 -1.11
CA ALA A 143 18.93 -0.97 -0.18
C ALA A 143 18.84 0.54 0.07
N ILE A 144 19.21 0.97 1.29
CA ILE A 144 19.41 2.37 1.66
C ILE A 144 20.82 2.51 2.19
N ASP A 145 21.64 3.31 1.53
CA ASP A 145 22.89 3.80 2.10
C ASP A 145 22.55 4.92 3.09
N ILE A 146 22.43 4.53 4.36
CA ILE A 146 22.01 5.45 5.41
C ILE A 146 23.08 6.51 5.72
N GLU A 147 24.36 6.20 5.51
CA GLU A 147 25.45 7.16 5.75
C GLU A 147 25.50 8.21 4.65
N ALA A 148 25.26 7.81 3.40
CA ALA A 148 25.06 8.78 2.31
C ALA A 148 23.80 9.63 2.54
N ALA A 149 22.68 9.02 2.97
CA ALA A 149 21.44 9.74 3.23
C ALA A 149 21.60 10.82 4.32
N LYS A 150 22.37 10.56 5.38
CA LYS A 150 22.68 11.53 6.43
C LYS A 150 23.51 12.73 5.95
N GLN A 151 24.27 12.58 4.86
CA GLN A 151 25.09 13.66 4.30
C GLN A 151 24.27 14.60 3.39
N VAL A 152 23.05 14.20 3.01
CA VAL A 152 22.16 15.05 2.22
C VAL A 152 21.68 16.21 3.07
N ASP A 153 21.90 17.43 2.57
CA ASP A 153 21.35 18.64 3.17
C ASP A 153 19.85 18.75 2.85
N ILE A 154 19.04 18.25 3.80
CA ILE A 154 17.58 18.22 3.63
C ILE A 154 16.96 19.61 3.50
N ASN A 155 17.59 20.66 4.04
CA ASN A 155 17.12 22.03 3.89
C ASN A 155 17.25 22.50 2.43
N LYS A 156 18.32 22.10 1.72
CA LYS A 156 18.44 22.35 0.28
C LYS A 156 17.42 21.58 -0.53
N VAL A 157 17.14 20.32 -0.16
CA VAL A 157 16.09 19.52 -0.81
C VAL A 157 14.74 20.23 -0.74
N TYR A 158 14.34 20.75 0.43
CA TYR A 158 13.09 21.52 0.55
C TYR A 158 13.16 22.89 -0.12
N SER A 159 14.33 23.52 -0.18
CA SER A 159 14.50 24.76 -0.95
C SER A 159 14.22 24.54 -2.43
N GLU A 160 14.72 23.44 -3.00
CA GLU A 160 14.42 23.04 -4.38
C GLU A 160 12.95 22.65 -4.55
N ALA A 161 12.37 21.88 -3.62
CA ALA A 161 10.97 21.49 -3.67
C ALA A 161 10.03 22.71 -3.63
N TRP A 162 10.36 23.71 -2.82
CA TRP A 162 9.64 24.99 -2.77
C TRP A 162 9.74 25.75 -4.09
N TRP A 163 10.93 25.84 -4.69
CA TRP A 163 11.12 26.48 -5.99
C TRP A 163 10.29 25.80 -7.10
N TYR A 164 10.25 24.47 -7.13
CA TYR A 164 9.39 23.74 -8.07
C TYR A 164 7.90 24.03 -7.87
N TRP A 165 7.44 24.06 -6.61
CA TRP A 165 6.07 24.40 -6.27
C TRP A 165 5.70 25.81 -6.74
N GLU A 166 6.52 26.81 -6.40
CA GLU A 166 6.32 28.21 -6.78
C GLU A 166 6.33 28.38 -8.31
N SER A 167 7.17 27.62 -9.01
CA SER A 167 7.25 27.61 -10.48
C SER A 167 6.08 26.91 -11.17
N GLY A 168 5.09 26.41 -10.41
CA GLY A 168 3.89 25.77 -10.96
C GLY A 168 4.09 24.32 -11.43
N TYR A 169 5.11 23.63 -10.91
CA TYR A 169 5.36 22.22 -11.21
C TYR A 169 4.18 21.33 -10.78
N ARG A 170 3.77 20.39 -11.64
CA ARG A 170 2.70 19.44 -11.34
C ARG A 170 3.19 18.37 -10.37
N TYR A 171 2.89 18.56 -9.09
CA TYR A 171 3.26 17.63 -8.01
C TYR A 171 2.22 16.53 -7.75
N TRP A 172 0.99 16.66 -8.24
CA TRP A 172 -0.02 15.60 -8.12
C TRP A 172 0.13 14.54 -9.23
N PHE A 173 -0.24 13.31 -8.88
CA PHE A 173 -0.20 12.17 -9.79
C PHE A 173 -1.51 12.06 -10.56
N ASP A 174 -1.43 11.70 -11.85
CA ASP A 174 -2.60 11.28 -12.61
C ASP A 174 -2.82 9.76 -12.52
N ASP A 175 -3.96 9.31 -13.03
CA ASP A 175 -4.36 7.90 -12.96
C ASP A 175 -3.39 6.98 -13.71
N ALA A 176 -2.71 7.46 -14.77
CA ALA A 176 -1.76 6.67 -15.52
C ALA A 176 -0.45 6.48 -14.74
N GLU A 177 0.06 7.53 -14.12
CA GLU A 177 1.25 7.49 -13.26
C GLU A 177 1.02 6.62 -12.02
N ILE A 178 -0.17 6.69 -11.41
CA ILE A 178 -0.55 5.81 -10.29
C ILE A 178 -0.60 4.34 -10.76
N ALA A 179 -1.20 4.07 -11.93
CA ALA A 179 -1.28 2.72 -12.47
C ALA A 179 0.08 2.14 -12.87
N GLU A 180 1.03 2.99 -13.27
CA GLU A 180 2.42 2.59 -13.54
C GLU A 180 3.15 2.20 -12.24
N LEU A 181 3.10 3.06 -11.22
CA LEU A 181 3.69 2.80 -9.90
C LEU A 181 3.18 1.49 -9.28
N HIS A 182 1.87 1.22 -9.41
CA HIS A 182 1.30 -0.03 -8.91
C HIS A 182 1.71 -1.24 -9.75
N ARG A 183 1.86 -1.11 -11.08
CA ARG A 183 2.32 -2.21 -11.93
C ARG A 183 3.76 -2.63 -11.60
N GLU A 184 4.63 -1.65 -11.37
CA GLU A 184 6.02 -1.92 -10.98
C GLU A 184 6.06 -2.63 -9.63
N SER A 185 5.22 -2.24 -8.67
CA SER A 185 5.10 -2.89 -7.35
C SER A 185 4.42 -4.28 -7.38
N GLU A 186 3.54 -4.55 -8.35
CA GLU A 186 2.92 -5.87 -8.55
C GLU A 186 3.93 -6.94 -8.98
N GLY A 187 5.00 -6.54 -9.68
CA GLY A 187 6.10 -7.42 -10.12
C GLY A 187 6.86 -8.08 -8.97
N PHE A 188 6.84 -7.48 -7.79
CA PHE A 188 7.59 -7.92 -6.61
C PHE A 188 6.73 -8.40 -5.44
N HIS A 189 5.40 -8.46 -5.60
CA HIS A 189 4.54 -9.08 -4.59
C HIS A 189 4.96 -10.53 -4.37
N VAL A 190 5.23 -10.86 -3.10
CA VAL A 190 5.68 -12.17 -2.60
C VAL A 190 4.94 -13.28 -3.34
N GLN A 191 5.68 -14.20 -3.95
CA GLN A 191 5.09 -15.44 -4.45
C GLN A 191 4.58 -16.21 -3.22
N THR A 192 3.27 -16.11 -2.95
CA THR A 192 2.66 -16.91 -1.90
C THR A 192 2.82 -18.38 -2.27
N VAL A 193 2.86 -19.25 -1.27
CA VAL A 193 2.85 -20.70 -1.50
C VAL A 193 1.66 -21.10 -2.39
N GLU A 194 0.51 -20.46 -2.20
CA GLU A 194 -0.65 -20.59 -3.08
C GLU A 194 -0.33 -20.24 -4.54
N TYR A 195 0.37 -19.14 -4.79
CA TYR A 195 0.74 -18.70 -6.14
C TYR A 195 1.76 -19.64 -6.79
N GLU A 196 2.80 -20.06 -6.05
CA GLU A 196 3.79 -21.02 -6.53
C GLU A 196 3.15 -22.36 -6.90
N MET A 197 2.32 -22.91 -5.99
CA MET A 197 1.61 -24.16 -6.23
C MET A 197 0.58 -24.04 -7.35
N LEU A 198 -0.08 -22.89 -7.49
CA LEU A 198 -1.00 -22.62 -8.59
C LEU A 198 -0.26 -22.68 -9.93
N LEU A 199 0.84 -21.95 -10.07
CA LEU A 199 1.63 -21.92 -11.31
C LEU A 199 2.26 -23.28 -11.65
N LYS A 200 2.64 -24.05 -10.63
CA LYS A 200 3.15 -25.40 -10.84
C LYS A 200 2.03 -26.36 -11.25
N GLY A 201 0.87 -26.29 -10.59
CA GLY A 201 -0.19 -27.29 -10.72
C GLY A 201 -1.20 -27.07 -11.84
N PHE A 202 -1.29 -25.84 -12.36
CA PHE A 202 -2.36 -25.44 -13.26
C PHE A 202 -1.89 -24.55 -14.40
N GLU A 203 -2.61 -24.62 -15.51
CA GLU A 203 -2.37 -23.87 -16.73
C GLU A 203 -3.68 -23.36 -17.34
N LYS A 204 -3.55 -22.40 -18.26
CA LYS A 204 -4.70 -21.83 -18.98
C LYS A 204 -5.15 -22.83 -20.06
N PRO A 205 -6.42 -23.29 -20.04
CA PRO A 205 -6.94 -24.18 -21.08
C PRO A 205 -7.04 -23.47 -22.42
N SER A 206 -7.22 -24.23 -23.51
CA SER A 206 -7.61 -23.66 -24.80
C SER A 206 -8.92 -22.88 -24.67
N PRO A 207 -9.14 -21.76 -25.40
CA PRO A 207 -10.42 -21.05 -25.39
C PRO A 207 -11.64 -21.93 -25.71
N THR A 208 -11.45 -23.03 -26.45
CA THR A 208 -12.50 -23.99 -26.83
C THR A 208 -12.72 -25.09 -25.79
N GLU A 209 -11.86 -25.20 -24.79
CA GLU A 209 -11.88 -26.27 -23.81
C GLU A 209 -12.73 -25.87 -22.60
N GLU A 210 -13.77 -26.64 -22.30
CA GLU A 210 -14.64 -26.38 -21.14
C GLU A 210 -14.05 -26.91 -19.83
N SER A 211 -12.92 -26.36 -19.40
CA SER A 211 -12.32 -26.68 -18.10
C SER A 211 -12.50 -25.52 -17.13
N TYR A 212 -13.31 -25.74 -16.11
CA TYR A 212 -13.63 -24.73 -15.11
C TYR A 212 -13.51 -25.31 -13.70
N MET A 213 -12.91 -24.56 -12.79
CA MET A 213 -12.83 -24.92 -11.37
C MET A 213 -13.12 -23.71 -10.49
N THR A 214 -13.79 -23.93 -9.37
CA THR A 214 -13.94 -22.97 -8.27
C THR A 214 -12.62 -22.82 -7.51
N THR A 215 -12.47 -21.72 -6.76
CA THR A 215 -11.32 -21.52 -5.86
C THR A 215 -11.17 -22.70 -4.88
N SER A 216 -12.28 -23.20 -4.34
CA SER A 216 -12.28 -24.30 -3.36
C SER A 216 -11.86 -25.64 -3.99
N GLU A 217 -12.22 -25.91 -5.25
CA GLU A 217 -11.76 -27.11 -5.98
C GLU A 217 -10.26 -27.05 -6.27
N VAL A 218 -9.75 -25.88 -6.66
CA VAL A 218 -8.30 -25.64 -6.85
C VAL A 218 -7.55 -25.89 -5.54
N LEU A 219 -8.04 -25.32 -4.44
CA LEU A 219 -7.46 -25.54 -3.10
C LEU A 219 -7.46 -27.01 -2.69
N ASN A 220 -8.59 -27.69 -2.83
CA ASN A 220 -8.72 -29.10 -2.44
C ASN A 220 -7.74 -29.98 -3.22
N TYR A 221 -7.52 -29.70 -4.50
CA TYR A 221 -6.51 -30.40 -5.29
C TYR A 221 -5.10 -30.15 -4.75
N LEU A 222 -4.70 -28.89 -4.51
CA LEU A 222 -3.36 -28.56 -4.05
C LEU A 222 -3.07 -29.04 -2.63
N ARG A 223 -4.07 -29.06 -1.74
CA ARG A 223 -3.97 -29.64 -0.38
C ARG A 223 -3.58 -31.12 -0.38
N GLY A 224 -3.84 -31.85 -1.47
CA GLY A 224 -3.38 -33.23 -1.63
C GLY A 224 -1.85 -33.36 -1.76
N TYR A 225 -1.14 -32.26 -2.04
CA TYR A 225 0.30 -32.25 -2.36
C TYR A 225 1.13 -31.36 -1.44
N THR A 226 0.53 -30.81 -0.38
CA THR A 226 1.24 -29.97 0.60
C THR A 226 0.68 -30.17 2.00
N THR A 227 1.54 -30.05 3.01
CA THR A 227 1.16 -29.97 4.42
C THR A 227 0.92 -28.53 4.88
N LEU A 228 1.18 -27.54 4.01
CA LEU A 228 1.01 -26.13 4.31
C LEU A 228 -0.48 -25.74 4.28
N ASN A 229 -0.87 -24.86 5.20
CA ASN A 229 -2.23 -24.36 5.27
C ASN A 229 -2.49 -23.34 4.15
N LEU A 230 -3.21 -23.76 3.11
CA LEU A 230 -3.62 -22.90 2.00
C LEU A 230 -4.93 -22.16 2.31
N SER A 231 -4.95 -20.85 2.08
CA SER A 231 -6.10 -19.97 2.31
C SER A 231 -6.91 -19.70 1.03
N GLU A 232 -8.24 -19.71 1.15
CA GLU A 232 -9.13 -19.40 0.03
C GLU A 232 -9.00 -17.95 -0.45
N LYS A 233 -8.77 -17.01 0.47
CA LYS A 233 -8.52 -15.61 0.12
C LYS A 233 -7.25 -15.48 -0.74
N ARG A 234 -6.13 -16.04 -0.26
CA ARG A 234 -4.83 -15.98 -0.95
C ARG A 234 -4.84 -16.73 -2.29
N MET A 235 -5.58 -17.85 -2.38
CA MET A 235 -5.75 -18.56 -3.64
C MET A 235 -6.58 -17.75 -4.65
N GLY A 236 -7.63 -17.08 -4.20
CA GLY A 236 -8.41 -16.18 -5.05
C GLY A 236 -7.57 -15.02 -5.61
N GLU A 237 -6.70 -14.45 -4.78
CA GLU A 237 -5.72 -13.43 -5.18
C GLU A 237 -4.71 -14.00 -6.19
N ALA A 238 -4.17 -15.19 -5.93
CA ALA A 238 -3.24 -15.88 -6.82
C ALA A 238 -3.84 -16.18 -8.20
N LEU A 239 -5.09 -16.65 -8.26
CA LEU A 239 -5.82 -16.92 -9.51
C LEU A 239 -6.03 -15.66 -10.34
N ARG A 240 -6.39 -14.55 -9.69
CA ARG A 240 -6.51 -13.24 -10.34
C ARG A 240 -5.16 -12.75 -10.85
N LYS A 241 -4.11 -12.86 -10.04
CA LYS A 241 -2.73 -12.44 -10.39
C LYS A 241 -2.18 -13.22 -11.58
N ALA A 242 -2.39 -14.54 -11.63
CA ALA A 242 -1.98 -15.38 -12.76
C ALA A 242 -2.82 -15.13 -14.05
N GLY A 243 -3.87 -14.32 -13.95
CA GLY A 243 -4.72 -13.92 -15.07
C GLY A 243 -5.60 -15.05 -15.59
N PHE A 244 -6.12 -15.90 -14.70
CA PHE A 244 -7.15 -16.88 -15.05
C PHE A 244 -8.51 -16.18 -15.25
N GLU A 245 -9.23 -16.55 -16.31
CA GLU A 245 -10.51 -15.92 -16.64
C GLU A 245 -11.60 -16.35 -15.65
N ARG A 246 -12.23 -15.39 -14.97
CA ARG A 246 -13.32 -15.64 -14.02
C ARG A 246 -14.67 -15.54 -14.71
N LYS A 247 -15.51 -16.58 -14.59
CA LYS A 247 -16.89 -16.63 -15.11
C LYS A 247 -17.89 -16.97 -14.01
N SER A 248 -19.13 -16.53 -14.17
CA SER A 248 -20.26 -16.99 -13.37
C SER A 248 -20.91 -18.17 -14.09
N ARG A 249 -21.01 -19.33 -13.44
CA ARG A 249 -21.72 -20.52 -13.94
C ARG A 249 -22.74 -20.97 -12.90
N ARG A 250 -23.89 -21.47 -13.36
CA ARG A 250 -24.87 -22.12 -12.46
C ARG A 250 -24.44 -23.56 -12.22
N ILE A 251 -24.17 -23.91 -10.97
CA ILE A 251 -23.84 -25.27 -10.52
C ILE A 251 -24.90 -25.65 -9.48
N GLY A 252 -25.65 -26.72 -9.75
CA GLY A 252 -26.76 -27.13 -8.86
C GLY A 252 -27.86 -26.08 -8.69
N GLY A 253 -28.08 -25.23 -9.69
CA GLY A 253 -29.08 -24.15 -9.66
C GLY A 253 -28.60 -22.83 -9.04
N ASN A 254 -27.49 -22.83 -8.32
CA ASN A 254 -26.92 -21.64 -7.69
C ASN A 254 -25.83 -21.00 -8.58
N PRO A 255 -25.78 -19.67 -8.73
CA PRO A 255 -24.69 -19.00 -9.42
C PRO A 255 -23.40 -19.10 -8.58
N MET A 256 -22.36 -19.69 -9.15
CA MET A 256 -21.03 -19.78 -8.54
C MET A 256 -19.98 -19.19 -9.48
N TYR A 257 -18.96 -18.56 -8.89
CA TYR A 257 -17.81 -18.08 -9.64
C TYR A 257 -16.80 -19.21 -9.86
N VAL A 258 -16.42 -19.41 -11.12
CA VAL A 258 -15.43 -20.39 -11.56
C VAL A 258 -14.34 -19.70 -12.36
N TYR A 259 -13.17 -20.32 -12.43
CA TYR A 259 -12.05 -19.91 -13.25
C TYR A 259 -11.89 -20.87 -14.41
N HIS A 260 -11.59 -20.36 -15.60
CA HIS A 260 -11.19 -21.18 -16.75
C HIS A 260 -9.75 -21.66 -16.53
N ILE A 261 -9.60 -22.88 -16.05
CA ILE A 261 -8.34 -23.41 -15.50
C ILE A 261 -8.28 -24.93 -15.69
N ARG A 262 -7.09 -25.47 -15.96
CA ARG A 262 -6.85 -26.91 -16.12
C ARG A 262 -5.64 -27.35 -15.31
N LYS A 263 -5.69 -28.57 -14.77
CA LYS A 263 -4.56 -29.23 -14.10
C LYS A 263 -3.46 -29.56 -15.11
N VAL A 264 -2.22 -29.24 -14.80
CA VAL A 264 -1.06 -29.63 -15.62
C VAL A 264 -0.96 -31.16 -15.63
N PHE A 265 -0.71 -31.73 -16.81
CA PHE A 265 -0.46 -33.15 -17.00
C PHE A 265 0.84 -33.38 -17.79
N PRO A 266 1.73 -34.29 -17.36
CA PRO A 266 1.65 -35.14 -16.15
C PRO A 266 1.71 -34.32 -14.86
N ASN A 267 1.20 -34.88 -13.76
CA ASN A 267 1.08 -34.16 -12.49
C ASN A 267 2.47 -33.76 -11.95
N PRO A 268 2.79 -32.46 -11.86
CA PRO A 268 4.14 -32.00 -11.51
C PRO A 268 4.48 -32.11 -10.01
N PHE A 269 3.52 -32.46 -9.17
CA PHE A 269 3.75 -32.69 -7.73
C PHE A 269 4.16 -34.13 -7.40
N ILE A 270 4.01 -35.05 -8.35
CA ILE A 270 4.41 -36.44 -8.19
C ILE A 270 5.70 -36.61 -8.99
N SER A 271 6.84 -36.75 -8.31
CA SER A 271 8.11 -37.04 -8.97
C SER A 271 7.96 -38.27 -9.85
N SER A 272 8.28 -38.14 -11.13
CA SER A 272 8.44 -39.29 -12.03
C SER A 272 9.67 -40.04 -11.55
N PHE A 273 9.46 -41.22 -10.94
CA PHE A 273 10.54 -42.19 -10.70
C PHE A 273 10.95 -42.85 -12.01
#